data_AF-A0A367Y182-F1
#
_entry.id   AF-A0A367Y182-F1
#
_cell.length_a   1.000
_cell.length_b   1.000
_cell.length_c   1.000
_cell.angle_alpha   90.00
_cell.angle_beta   90.00
_cell.angle_gamma   90.00
#
_symmetry.space_group_name_H-M   'P 1'
#
loop_
_entity.id
_entity.type
_entity.pdbx_description
1 polymer ?
#
loop_
_entity_poly.entity_id
_entity_poly.type
_entity_poly.pdbx_seq_one_letter_code
_entity_poly.pdbx_strand_id
1 'polypeptide(L)'
;MSTLCGSFPGLLQIYHDALFDLVATYDLYLSYKIRQIVTLLNLEFNLSESTKQKLEKGWMVLQNSIMLKEQQLWNHRKLLNETMSMMVNQGYITKKQLFEFNHNIVYELQMVQLKFDDLIESGSEDLVVIDGSTGDAQEIYIELLSLDANPELFSRIWILHGRLINKYYIVKRKLKKSWLPYAD
;
A
#
# COMPACT_ATOMS: atom_id res chain seq x y z
N MET A 1 39.99 6.02 -12.10
CA MET A 1 38.95 5.43 -11.23
C MET A 1 37.59 5.75 -11.87
N SER A 2 37.08 4.89 -12.75
CA SER A 2 35.70 4.99 -13.20
C SER A 2 34.81 4.52 -12.05
N THR A 3 33.97 5.42 -11.56
CA THR A 3 33.02 5.15 -10.48
C THR A 3 32.13 3.97 -10.88
N LEU A 4 32.12 2.92 -10.06
CA LEU A 4 31.27 1.70 -10.19
C LEU A 4 29.78 2.00 -10.47
N CYS A 5 29.32 3.21 -10.13
CA CYS A 5 27.96 3.72 -10.31
C CYS A 5 27.50 3.86 -11.79
N GLY A 6 28.39 3.65 -12.78
CA GLY A 6 28.05 3.74 -14.21
C GLY A 6 28.47 2.53 -15.05
N SER A 7 28.84 1.41 -14.43
CA SER A 7 29.16 0.17 -15.16
C SER A 7 27.92 -0.70 -15.34
N PHE A 8 27.85 -1.49 -16.41
CA PHE A 8 26.71 -2.38 -16.64
C PHE A 8 26.41 -3.33 -15.45
N PRO A 9 27.40 -4.03 -14.86
CA PRO A 9 27.15 -4.87 -13.68
C PRO A 9 26.60 -4.07 -12.48
N GLY A 10 27.12 -2.85 -12.26
CA GLY A 10 26.65 -1.99 -11.18
C GLY A 10 25.20 -1.53 -11.39
N LEU A 11 24.85 -1.11 -12.61
CA LEU A 11 23.47 -0.74 -12.95
C LEU A 11 22.53 -1.94 -12.85
N LEU A 12 22.97 -3.13 -13.27
CA LEU A 12 22.17 -4.35 -13.21
C LEU A 12 21.89 -4.75 -11.76
N GLN A 13 22.88 -4.61 -10.89
CA GLN A 13 22.68 -4.82 -9.45
C GLN A 13 21.67 -3.83 -8.88
N ILE A 14 21.81 -2.52 -9.17
CA ILE A 14 20.85 -1.49 -8.72
C ILE A 14 19.43 -1.81 -9.21
N TYR A 15 19.28 -2.27 -10.45
CA TYR A 15 17.98 -2.70 -10.98
C TYR A 15 17.37 -3.83 -10.16
N HIS A 16 18.13 -4.89 -9.88
CA HIS A 16 17.62 -6.04 -9.12
C HIS A 16 17.30 -5.69 -7.67
N ASP A 17 18.15 -4.92 -7.00
CA ASP A 17 17.93 -4.47 -5.63
C ASP A 17 16.68 -3.57 -5.55
N ALA A 18 16.53 -2.63 -6.49
CA ALA A 18 15.37 -1.75 -6.54
C ALA A 18 14.07 -2.50 -6.88
N LEU A 19 14.12 -3.54 -7.71
CA LEU A 19 12.98 -4.40 -8.03
C LEU A 19 12.56 -5.20 -6.79
N PHE A 20 13.52 -5.80 -6.08
CA PHE A 20 13.25 -6.52 -4.84
C PHE A 20 12.59 -5.61 -3.80
N ASP A 21 13.14 -4.42 -3.57
CA ASP A 21 12.59 -3.44 -2.64
C ASP A 21 11.19 -2.99 -3.05
N LEU A 22 10.95 -2.80 -4.35
CA LEU A 22 9.63 -2.45 -4.88
C LEU A 22 8.60 -3.53 -4.56
N VAL A 23 8.93 -4.79 -4.82
CA VAL A 23 8.06 -5.96 -4.58
C VAL A 23 7.75 -6.12 -3.09
N ALA A 24 8.78 -6.10 -2.24
CA ALA A 24 8.62 -6.20 -0.79
C ALA A 24 7.80 -5.03 -0.22
N THR A 25 8.01 -3.82 -0.74
CA THR A 25 7.22 -2.64 -0.34
C THR A 25 5.76 -2.77 -0.78
N TYR A 26 5.50 -3.36 -1.94
CA TYR A 26 4.15 -3.54 -2.47
C TYR A 26 3.36 -4.58 -1.66
N ASP A 27 3.99 -5.70 -1.30
CA ASP A 27 3.39 -6.71 -0.42
C ASP A 27 2.98 -6.11 0.93
N LEU A 28 3.87 -5.34 1.57
CA LEU A 28 3.56 -4.63 2.81
C LEU A 28 2.46 -3.58 2.64
N TYR A 29 2.45 -2.86 1.51
CA TYR A 29 1.41 -1.87 1.20
C TYR A 29 0.03 -2.52 1.13
N LEU A 30 -0.11 -3.65 0.42
CA LEU A 30 -1.37 -4.38 0.31
C LEU A 30 -1.79 -4.97 1.66
N SER A 31 -0.86 -5.57 2.42
CA SER A 31 -1.14 -6.05 3.78
C SER A 31 -1.69 -4.95 4.69
N TYR A 32 -1.14 -3.73 4.63
CA TYR A 32 -1.64 -2.61 5.42
C TYR A 32 -3.01 -2.12 4.93
N LYS A 33 -3.27 -2.16 3.62
CA LYS A 33 -4.60 -1.83 3.07
C LYS A 33 -5.68 -2.77 3.58
N ILE A 34 -5.40 -4.07 3.61
CA ILE A 34 -6.32 -5.06 4.17
C ILE A 34 -6.58 -4.76 5.65
N ARG A 35 -5.53 -4.62 6.47
CA ARG A 35 -5.68 -4.29 7.90
C ARG A 35 -6.45 -2.98 8.13
N GLN A 36 -6.28 -2.00 7.25
CA GLN A 36 -7.03 -0.75 7.31
C GLN A 36 -8.53 -0.98 7.09
N ILE A 37 -8.92 -1.81 6.11
CA ILE A 37 -10.32 -2.17 5.87
C ILE A 37 -10.89 -2.90 7.09
N VAL A 38 -10.16 -3.86 7.65
CA VAL A 38 -10.55 -4.57 8.88
C VAL A 38 -10.78 -3.61 10.05
N THR A 39 -9.90 -2.62 10.21
CA THR A 39 -10.02 -1.62 11.28
C THR A 39 -11.24 -0.72 11.08
N LEU A 40 -11.54 -0.35 9.82
CA LEU A 40 -12.73 0.43 9.50
C LEU A 40 -14.02 -0.36 9.73
N LEU A 41 -14.05 -1.65 9.37
CA LEU A 41 -15.16 -2.54 9.69
C LEU A 41 -15.37 -2.58 11.20
N ASN A 42 -14.32 -2.84 11.98
CA ASN A 42 -14.41 -2.82 13.44
C ASN A 42 -14.91 -1.47 13.99
N LEU A 43 -14.51 -0.33 13.41
CA LEU A 43 -15.02 0.98 13.84
C LEU A 43 -16.51 1.17 13.56
N GLU A 44 -17.02 0.61 12.46
CA GLU A 44 -18.43 0.68 12.09
C GLU A 44 -19.33 -0.13 13.04
N PHE A 45 -18.86 -1.31 13.50
CA PHE A 45 -19.65 -2.23 14.32
C PHE A 45 -19.44 -2.09 15.84
N ASN A 46 -18.32 -1.53 16.31
CA ASN A 46 -18.08 -1.36 17.75
C ASN A 46 -18.78 -0.11 18.32
N LEU A 47 -19.43 -0.23 19.48
CA LEU A 47 -20.16 0.89 20.09
C LEU A 47 -19.44 1.64 21.21
N SER A 48 -18.53 1.01 21.96
CA SER A 48 -17.93 1.65 23.14
C SER A 48 -16.92 2.74 22.76
N GLU A 49 -17.00 3.89 23.44
CA GLU A 49 -16.18 5.06 23.15
C GLU A 49 -14.67 4.80 23.35
N SER A 50 -14.31 3.99 24.35
CA SER A 50 -12.92 3.61 24.61
C SER A 50 -12.33 2.73 23.50
N THR A 51 -13.08 1.76 22.99
CA THR A 51 -12.67 0.89 21.87
C THR A 51 -12.58 1.70 20.58
N LYS A 52 -13.55 2.57 20.31
CA LYS A 52 -13.53 3.49 19.15
C LYS A 52 -12.26 4.34 19.13
N GLN A 53 -11.91 4.98 20.25
CA GLN A 53 -10.69 5.79 20.31
C GLN A 53 -9.40 5.00 20.08
N LYS A 54 -9.33 3.74 20.57
CA LYS A 54 -8.19 2.86 20.32
C LYS A 54 -8.10 2.49 18.83
N LEU A 55 -9.21 2.11 18.22
CA LEU A 55 -9.29 1.75 16.81
C LEU A 55 -8.99 2.94 15.89
N GLU A 56 -9.50 4.14 16.18
CA GLU A 56 -9.18 5.35 15.41
C GLU A 56 -7.68 5.68 15.46
N LYS A 57 -7.03 5.54 16.62
CA LYS A 57 -5.57 5.70 16.76
C LYS A 57 -4.83 4.66 15.93
N GLY A 58 -5.25 3.40 16.00
CA GLY A 58 -4.68 2.31 15.19
C GLY A 58 -4.83 2.57 13.69
N TRP A 59 -6.01 3.00 13.27
CA TRP A 59 -6.29 3.40 11.89
C TRP A 59 -5.40 4.56 11.43
N MET A 60 -5.18 5.58 12.28
CA MET A 60 -4.31 6.70 11.96
C MET A 60 -2.86 6.25 11.75
N VAL A 61 -2.35 5.34 12.59
CA VAL A 61 -1.00 4.76 12.43
C VAL A 61 -0.92 3.99 11.10
N LEU A 62 -1.90 3.13 10.81
CA LEU A 62 -1.96 2.38 9.54
C LEU A 62 -2.02 3.31 8.34
N GLN A 63 -2.83 4.36 8.37
CA GLN A 63 -2.94 5.33 7.28
C GLN A 63 -1.62 6.07 7.02
N ASN A 64 -0.90 6.45 8.08
CA ASN A 64 0.44 7.05 7.92
C ASN A 64 1.43 6.05 7.30
N SER A 65 1.42 4.79 7.76
CA SER A 65 2.27 3.73 7.20
C SER A 65 1.96 3.49 5.72
N ILE A 66 0.69 3.43 5.33
CA ILE A 66 0.25 3.29 3.93
C ILE A 66 0.78 4.44 3.08
N MET A 67 0.67 5.70 3.55
CA MET A 67 1.19 6.86 2.83
C MET A 67 2.71 6.83 2.67
N LEU A 68 3.44 6.36 3.69
CA LEU A 68 4.90 6.16 3.59
C LEU A 68 5.23 5.08 2.56
N LYS A 69 4.50 3.97 2.55
CA LYS A 69 4.67 2.91 1.55
C LYS A 69 4.35 3.38 0.13
N GLU A 70 3.29 4.17 -0.06
CA GLU A 70 2.97 4.80 -1.35
C GLU A 70 4.14 5.66 -1.87
N GLN A 71 4.76 6.46 -1.00
CA GLN A 71 5.93 7.25 -1.36
C GLN A 71 7.15 6.37 -1.69
N GLN A 72 7.39 5.30 -0.91
CA GLN A 72 8.48 4.35 -1.17
C GLN A 72 8.29 3.66 -2.53
N LEU A 73 7.09 3.17 -2.83
CA LEU A 73 6.75 2.57 -4.13
C LEU A 73 7.06 3.52 -5.29
N TRP A 74 6.68 4.80 -5.15
CA TRP A 74 7.01 5.81 -6.15
C TRP A 74 8.53 5.99 -6.34
N ASN A 75 9.28 6.06 -5.24
CA ASN A 75 10.72 6.22 -5.28
C ASN A 75 11.43 5.02 -5.92
N HIS A 76 11.03 3.79 -5.59
CA HIS A 76 11.60 2.58 -6.20
C HIS A 76 11.28 2.49 -7.70
N ARG A 77 10.05 2.82 -8.12
CA ARG A 77 9.69 2.91 -9.55
C ARG A 77 10.52 3.94 -10.29
N LYS A 78 10.74 5.10 -9.68
CA LYS A 78 11.60 6.16 -10.24
C LYS A 78 13.03 5.66 -10.42
N LEU A 79 13.60 5.03 -9.39
CA LEU A 79 14.96 4.47 -9.43
C LEU A 79 15.11 3.41 -10.54
N LEU A 80 14.14 2.50 -10.68
CA LEU A 80 14.13 1.50 -11.75
C LEU A 80 14.12 2.17 -13.14
N ASN A 81 13.25 3.16 -13.35
CA ASN A 81 13.15 3.89 -14.61
C ASN A 81 14.44 4.64 -14.95
N GLU A 82 15.03 5.33 -13.99
CA GLU A 82 16.30 6.05 -14.15
C GLU A 82 17.45 5.08 -14.48
N THR A 83 17.52 3.96 -13.75
CA THR A 83 18.53 2.92 -13.94
C THR A 83 18.43 2.29 -15.33
N MET A 84 17.25 1.85 -15.75
CA MET A 84 17.05 1.26 -17.07
C MET A 84 17.29 2.29 -18.19
N SER A 85 16.88 3.55 -18.00
CA SER A 85 17.16 4.63 -18.96
C SER A 85 18.67 4.86 -19.12
N MET A 86 19.41 4.80 -18.01
CA MET A 86 20.87 4.91 -18.04
C MET A 86 21.52 3.74 -18.79
N MET A 87 21.07 2.51 -18.57
CA MET A 87 21.55 1.34 -19.32
C MET A 87 21.33 1.48 -20.83
N VAL A 88 20.17 2.01 -21.25
CA VAL A 88 19.88 2.26 -22.67
C VAL A 88 20.76 3.38 -23.23
N ASN A 89 20.88 4.50 -22.52
CA ASN A 89 21.65 5.65 -22.97
C ASN A 89 23.15 5.36 -23.08
N GLN A 90 23.67 4.44 -22.25
CA GLN A 90 25.05 3.97 -22.30
C GLN A 90 25.25 2.82 -23.29
N GLY A 91 24.19 2.39 -24.01
CA GLY A 91 24.26 1.35 -25.02
C GLY A 91 24.43 -0.08 -24.47
N TYR A 92 24.20 -0.28 -23.16
CA TYR A 92 24.34 -1.59 -22.54
C TYR A 92 23.16 -2.53 -22.85
N ILE A 93 21.97 -1.96 -23.02
CA ILE A 93 20.77 -2.72 -23.39
C ILE A 93 20.05 -2.04 -24.55
N THR A 94 19.41 -2.85 -25.38
CA THR A 94 18.54 -2.39 -26.46
C THR A 94 17.18 -1.95 -25.93
N LYS A 95 16.41 -1.21 -26.76
CA LYS A 95 15.00 -0.90 -26.45
C LYS A 95 14.12 -2.14 -26.28
N LYS A 96 14.46 -3.25 -26.95
CA LYS A 96 13.75 -4.53 -26.77
C LYS A 96 14.01 -5.09 -25.36
N GLN A 97 15.27 -5.11 -24.94
CA GLN A 97 15.62 -5.53 -23.57
C GLN A 97 15.01 -4.60 -22.51
N LEU A 98 14.94 -3.29 -22.75
CA LEU A 98 14.20 -2.37 -21.87
C LEU A 98 12.74 -2.81 -21.67
N PHE A 99 12.07 -3.25 -22.74
CA PHE A 99 10.69 -3.76 -22.64
C PHE A 99 10.62 -5.02 -21.78
N GLU A 100 11.57 -5.95 -21.95
CA GLU A 100 11.66 -7.18 -21.13
C GLU A 100 11.87 -6.87 -19.64
N PHE A 101 12.73 -5.90 -19.30
CA PHE A 101 12.93 -5.46 -17.91
C PHE A 101 11.64 -4.85 -17.33
N ASN A 102 10.96 -3.98 -18.08
CA ASN A 102 9.66 -3.45 -17.64
C ASN A 102 8.61 -4.54 -17.46
N HIS A 103 8.58 -5.53 -18.36
CA HIS A 103 7.67 -6.66 -18.25
C HIS A 103 7.92 -7.46 -16.98
N ASN A 104 9.19 -7.69 -16.61
CA ASN A 104 9.53 -8.36 -15.34
C ASN A 104 9.02 -7.57 -14.12
N ILE A 105 9.18 -6.25 -14.10
CA ILE A 105 8.63 -5.41 -13.00
C ILE A 105 7.11 -5.61 -12.88
N VAL A 106 6.39 -5.55 -14.01
CA VAL A 106 4.93 -5.73 -14.02
C VAL A 106 4.54 -7.12 -13.55
N TYR A 107 5.22 -8.15 -14.05
CA TYR A 107 4.97 -9.53 -13.67
C TYR A 107 5.13 -9.77 -12.17
N GLU A 108 6.23 -9.31 -11.57
CA GLU A 108 6.47 -9.48 -10.13
C GLU A 108 5.38 -8.79 -9.28
N LEU A 109 4.95 -7.58 -9.68
CA LEU A 109 3.85 -6.89 -8.99
C LEU A 109 2.51 -7.61 -9.16
N GLN A 110 2.26 -8.21 -10.33
CA GLN A 110 1.06 -9.01 -10.57
C GLN A 110 1.05 -10.28 -9.72
N MET A 111 2.20 -10.95 -9.53
CA MET A 111 2.31 -12.12 -8.66
C MET A 111 1.97 -11.78 -7.21
N VAL A 112 2.40 -10.62 -6.71
CA VAL A 112 2.00 -10.15 -5.39
C VAL A 112 0.50 -9.86 -5.34
N GLN A 113 -0.06 -9.21 -6.36
CA GLN A 113 -1.50 -8.92 -6.41
C GLN A 113 -2.34 -10.20 -6.38
N LEU A 114 -2.02 -11.18 -7.23
CA LEU A 114 -2.71 -12.46 -7.30
C LEU A 114 -2.69 -13.20 -5.96
N LYS A 115 -1.55 -13.20 -5.26
CA LYS A 115 -1.46 -13.76 -3.90
C LYS A 115 -2.48 -13.14 -2.95
N PHE A 116 -2.71 -11.82 -3.02
CA PHE A 116 -3.69 -11.16 -2.16
C PHE A 116 -5.13 -11.36 -2.62
N ASP A 117 -5.36 -11.41 -3.92
CA ASP A 117 -6.67 -11.74 -4.48
C ASP A 117 -7.08 -13.17 -4.06
N ASP A 118 -6.18 -14.15 -4.16
CA ASP A 118 -6.39 -15.53 -3.68
C ASP A 118 -6.68 -15.59 -2.17
N LEU A 119 -6.00 -14.77 -1.35
CA LEU A 119 -6.25 -14.68 0.08
C LEU A 119 -7.64 -14.13 0.39
N ILE A 120 -8.08 -13.12 -0.37
CA ILE A 120 -9.41 -12.53 -0.24
C ILE A 120 -10.49 -13.52 -0.70
N GLU A 121 -10.26 -14.21 -1.82
CA GLU A 121 -11.23 -15.13 -2.43
C GLU A 121 -11.36 -16.46 -1.70
N SER A 122 -10.29 -16.96 -1.09
CA SER A 122 -10.31 -18.23 -0.37
C SER A 122 -11.05 -18.20 0.96
N GLY A 123 -11.51 -17.02 1.42
CA GLY A 123 -12.18 -16.86 2.73
C GLY A 123 -11.32 -17.28 3.93
N SER A 124 -10.01 -17.46 3.71
CA SER A 124 -9.11 -18.07 4.70
C SER A 124 -8.73 -17.12 5.85
N GLU A 125 -9.02 -15.82 5.70
CA GLU A 125 -9.06 -14.85 6.80
C GLU A 125 -10.51 -14.41 7.05
N ASP A 126 -11.29 -15.27 7.69
CA ASP A 126 -12.53 -14.85 8.38
C ASP A 126 -12.17 -13.74 9.37
N LEU A 127 -12.51 -12.49 9.03
CA LEU A 127 -12.14 -11.35 9.85
C LEU A 127 -13.08 -11.29 11.05
N VAL A 128 -12.52 -11.49 12.24
CA VAL A 128 -13.26 -11.27 13.49
C VAL A 128 -13.54 -9.78 13.64
N VAL A 129 -14.81 -9.43 13.58
CA VAL A 129 -15.35 -8.12 13.87
C VAL A 129 -16.19 -8.23 15.13
N ILE A 130 -15.91 -7.41 16.13
CA ILE A 130 -16.74 -7.39 17.34
C ILE A 130 -17.90 -6.41 17.09
N ASP A 131 -19.10 -6.94 16.94
CA ASP A 131 -20.33 -6.17 16.92
C ASP A 131 -20.82 -5.91 18.34
N GLY A 132 -20.93 -4.63 18.68
CA GLY A 132 -21.51 -4.19 19.95
C GLY A 132 -22.94 -3.67 19.81
N SER A 133 -23.53 -3.70 18.60
CA SER A 133 -24.81 -3.07 18.29
C SER A 133 -25.99 -3.61 19.11
N THR A 134 -25.91 -4.86 19.55
CA THR A 134 -26.94 -5.57 20.31
C THR A 134 -26.76 -5.49 21.83
N GLY A 135 -25.71 -4.83 22.33
CA GLY A 135 -25.39 -4.72 23.77
C GLY A 135 -24.57 -5.89 24.33
N ASP A 136 -24.58 -7.03 23.65
CA ASP A 136 -23.64 -8.14 23.84
C ASP A 136 -22.57 -8.10 22.75
N ALA A 137 -21.29 -8.19 23.13
CA ALA A 137 -20.21 -8.27 22.16
C ALA A 137 -20.31 -9.59 21.39
N GLN A 138 -20.79 -9.55 20.16
CA GLN A 138 -20.84 -10.71 19.27
C GLN A 138 -19.66 -10.64 18.28
N GLU A 139 -18.95 -11.76 18.14
CA GLU A 139 -17.97 -11.92 17.06
C GLU A 139 -18.72 -12.20 15.76
N ILE A 140 -18.71 -11.24 14.84
CA ILE A 140 -19.16 -11.38 13.47
C ILE A 140 -17.94 -11.68 12.61
N TYR A 141 -18.01 -12.73 11.81
CA TYR A 141 -17.03 -13.00 10.77
C TYR A 141 -17.46 -12.31 9.48
N ILE A 142 -16.58 -11.47 8.95
CA ILE A 142 -16.83 -10.76 7.70
C ILE A 142 -15.77 -11.18 6.68
N GLU A 143 -16.18 -11.91 5.66
CA GLU A 143 -15.35 -12.14 4.48
C GLU A 143 -15.15 -10.82 3.73
N LEU A 144 -13.93 -10.49 3.29
CA LEU A 144 -13.66 -9.25 2.55
C LEU A 144 -14.52 -9.14 1.27
N LEU A 145 -14.78 -10.27 0.59
CA LEU A 145 -15.67 -10.36 -0.56
C LEU A 145 -17.10 -9.90 -0.26
N SER A 146 -17.54 -9.96 1.01
CA SER A 146 -18.87 -9.48 1.38
C SER A 146 -19.06 -7.97 1.20
N LEU A 147 -17.97 -7.19 1.10
CA LEU A 147 -18.03 -5.78 0.74
C LEU A 147 -18.54 -5.58 -0.70
N ASP A 148 -18.21 -6.50 -1.61
CA ASP A 148 -18.70 -6.44 -3.00
C ASP A 148 -20.17 -6.86 -3.08
N ALA A 149 -20.59 -7.78 -2.20
CA ALA A 149 -21.99 -8.20 -2.08
C ALA A 149 -22.88 -7.22 -1.29
N ASN A 150 -22.29 -6.29 -0.52
CA ASN A 150 -23.01 -5.33 0.31
C ASN A 150 -22.57 -3.86 0.05
N PRO A 151 -23.11 -3.23 -1.01
CA PRO A 151 -22.76 -1.86 -1.40
C PRO A 151 -23.06 -0.80 -0.32
N GLU A 152 -24.05 -1.05 0.54
CA GLU A 152 -24.39 -0.14 1.64
C GLU A 152 -23.30 -0.14 2.70
N LEU A 153 -22.83 -1.33 3.11
CA LEU A 153 -21.70 -1.47 4.03
C LEU A 153 -20.46 -0.81 3.44
N PHE A 154 -20.14 -1.07 2.18
CA PHE A 154 -19.03 -0.41 1.49
C PHE A 154 -19.14 1.11 1.54
N SER A 155 -20.32 1.66 1.26
CA SER A 155 -20.58 3.10 1.30
C SER A 155 -20.37 3.69 2.69
N ARG A 156 -20.83 3.02 3.76
CA ARG A 156 -20.62 3.46 5.15
C ARG A 156 -19.15 3.46 5.51
N ILE A 157 -18.41 2.40 5.16
CA ILE A 157 -16.96 2.31 5.36
C ILE A 157 -16.21 3.41 4.61
N TRP A 158 -16.60 3.70 3.37
CA TRP A 158 -16.02 4.79 2.58
C TRP A 158 -16.25 6.17 3.22
N ILE A 159 -17.48 6.44 3.68
CA ILE A 159 -17.82 7.68 4.39
C ILE A 159 -17.01 7.79 5.69
N LEU A 160 -16.93 6.72 6.48
CA LEU A 160 -16.14 6.67 7.71
C LEU A 160 -14.67 6.97 7.44
N HIS A 161 -14.07 6.34 6.41
CA HIS A 161 -12.71 6.61 5.98
C HIS A 161 -12.49 8.09 5.67
N GLY A 162 -13.38 8.70 4.89
CA GLY A 162 -13.33 10.13 4.56
C GLY A 162 -13.46 11.04 5.80
N ARG A 163 -14.34 10.70 6.74
CA ARG A 163 -14.48 11.42 8.02
C ARG A 163 -13.20 11.39 8.83
N LEU A 164 -12.55 10.22 8.95
CA LEU A 164 -11.30 10.08 9.69
C LEU A 164 -10.15 10.85 9.02
N ILE A 165 -10.04 10.81 7.68
CA ILE A 165 -9.09 11.62 6.92
C ILE A 165 -9.24 13.10 7.25
N ASN A 166 -10.48 13.60 7.26
CA ASN A 166 -10.79 14.99 7.55
C ASN A 166 -10.51 15.35 9.02
N LYS A 167 -10.95 14.50 9.96
CA LYS A 167 -10.74 14.66 11.40
C LYS A 167 -9.26 14.81 11.76
N TYR A 168 -8.40 13.99 11.15
CA TYR A 168 -6.96 14.00 11.41
C TYR A 168 -6.13 14.84 10.43
N TYR A 169 -6.80 15.59 9.54
CA TYR A 169 -6.18 16.49 8.55
C TYR A 169 -5.09 15.81 7.70
N ILE A 170 -5.30 14.53 7.34
CA ILE A 170 -4.27 13.70 6.70
C ILE A 170 -3.85 14.26 5.33
N VAL A 171 -4.80 14.73 4.53
CA VAL A 171 -4.54 15.36 3.22
C VAL A 171 -3.84 16.71 3.38
N LYS A 172 -4.23 17.53 4.37
CA LYS A 172 -3.60 18.82 4.63
C LYS A 172 -2.15 18.67 5.13
N ARG A 173 -1.80 17.54 5.77
CA ARG A 173 -0.42 17.20 6.11
C ARG A 173 0.44 16.83 4.90
N LYS A 174 -0.11 16.26 3.82
CA LYS A 174 0.63 16.11 2.53
C LYS A 174 0.94 17.49 1.94
N LEU A 175 -0.01 18.43 1.97
CA LEU A 175 0.17 19.78 1.41
C LEU A 175 1.04 20.73 2.26
N LYS A 176 1.10 20.53 3.59
CA LYS A 176 1.95 21.34 4.50
C LYS A 176 3.36 20.79 4.70
N LYS A 177 3.70 19.66 4.08
CA LYS A 177 5.04 19.09 4.08
C LYS A 177 5.76 19.52 2.79
N SER A 178 5.95 20.82 2.62
CA SER A 178 7.05 21.34 1.78
C SER A 178 8.37 21.00 2.50
N TRP A 179 8.90 19.79 2.24
CA TRP A 179 10.27 19.42 2.62
C TRP A 179 11.29 19.86 1.57
N LEU A 180 11.05 21.00 0.91
CA LEU A 180 12.12 21.71 0.22
C LEU A 180 12.83 22.56 1.28
N PRO A 181 14.07 22.24 1.69
CA PRO A 181 14.88 23.17 2.47
C PRO A 181 15.51 24.27 1.60
N TYR A 182 15.06 24.43 0.35
CA TYR A 182 15.55 25.44 -0.58
C TYR A 182 14.40 25.93 -1.46
N ALA A 183 13.63 26.86 -0.91
CA ALA A 183 12.80 27.78 -1.68
C ALA A 183 12.89 29.15 -0.99
N ASP A 184 14.11 29.69 -1.00
CA ASP A 184 14.44 31.03 -1.49
C ASP A 184 15.67 30.88 -2.40
#